data_AF-A0A8J7AJ20-F1
#
_entry.id   AF-A0A8J7AJ20-F1
#
_cell.length_a   1.000
_cell.length_b   1.000
_cell.length_c   1.000
_cell.angle_alpha   90.00
_cell.angle_beta   90.00
_cell.angle_gamma   90.00
#
_symmetry.space_group_name_H-M   'P 1'
#
loop_
_entity.id
_entity.type
_entity.pdbx_description
1 polymer ?
#
loop_
_entity_poly.entity_id
_entity_poly.type
_entity_poly.pdbx_seq_one_letter_code
_entity_poly.pdbx_strand_id
1 'polypeptide(L)'
;MGQDIFLARTEEQRQFRRSLTALIPTRRQRHLPTFGKLLPQRNPTPEPEPSVLLFYGPGGMGKTTLTQRLRTIAQNETPFKSQVNTLFLDWEHEQKLTVELQVGHDNISPDTVLRVLHKALAKAYGGNSFGDYEKALKELNQAEEKVNKALQGQPDNSLPDQVSKLGAKGVY
;
A
#
# COMPACT_ATOMS: atom_id res chain seq x y z
N MET A 1 -20.08 9.48 -28.06
CA MET A 1 -19.00 9.36 -27.06
C MET A 1 -17.73 8.97 -27.81
N GLY A 2 -16.81 9.92 -28.00
CA GLY A 2 -15.58 9.67 -28.75
C GLY A 2 -14.67 8.72 -27.96
N GLN A 3 -14.28 7.61 -28.58
CA GLN A 3 -13.13 6.85 -28.10
C GLN A 3 -11.89 7.70 -28.41
N ASP A 4 -11.27 8.29 -27.41
CA ASP A 4 -9.93 8.87 -27.56
C ASP A 4 -8.97 7.72 -27.89
N ILE A 5 -8.71 7.55 -29.18
CA ILE A 5 -7.74 6.58 -29.68
C ILE A 5 -6.36 7.13 -29.33
N PHE A 6 -5.82 6.71 -28.19
CA PHE A 6 -4.42 6.96 -27.84
C PHE A 6 -3.51 6.15 -28.78
N LEU A 7 -3.13 6.77 -29.91
CA LEU A 7 -2.35 6.16 -31.00
C LEU A 7 -0.83 6.10 -30.73
N ALA A 8 -0.37 6.67 -29.63
CA ALA A 8 1.05 6.71 -29.28
C ALA A 8 1.43 5.57 -28.31
N ARG A 9 2.73 5.24 -28.27
CA ARG A 9 3.32 4.36 -27.24
C ARG A 9 2.80 2.92 -27.25
N THR A 10 2.65 2.37 -28.45
CA THR A 10 2.15 1.00 -28.69
C THR A 10 3.09 -0.05 -28.11
N GLU A 11 4.39 0.23 -28.07
CA GLU A 11 5.39 -0.68 -27.52
C GLU A 11 5.27 -0.80 -26.00
N GLU A 12 5.10 0.32 -25.29
CA GLU A 12 4.90 0.35 -23.85
C GLU A 12 3.59 -0.35 -23.46
N GLN A 13 2.51 -0.12 -24.22
CA GLN A 13 1.26 -0.85 -24.03
C GLN A 13 1.42 -2.36 -24.31
N ARG A 14 2.28 -2.76 -25.27
CA ARG A 14 2.57 -4.17 -25.56
C ARG A 14 3.41 -4.81 -24.44
N GLN A 15 4.42 -4.10 -23.95
CA GLN A 15 5.24 -4.55 -22.82
C GLN A 15 4.39 -4.73 -21.57
N PHE A 16 3.50 -3.77 -21.28
CA PHE A 16 2.56 -3.88 -20.16
C PHE A 16 1.65 -5.11 -20.26
N ARG A 17 1.09 -5.41 -21.45
CA ARG A 17 0.30 -6.63 -21.67
C ARG A 17 1.10 -7.90 -21.42
N ARG A 18 2.37 -7.94 -21.80
CA ARG A 18 3.26 -9.08 -21.52
C ARG A 18 3.46 -9.26 -20.02
N SER A 19 3.72 -8.17 -19.29
CA SER A 19 3.82 -8.18 -17.82
C SER A 19 2.53 -8.66 -17.17
N LEU A 20 1.36 -8.16 -17.59
CA LEU A 20 0.07 -8.63 -17.08
C LEU A 20 -0.17 -10.12 -17.36
N THR A 21 0.25 -10.60 -18.54
CA THR A 21 0.10 -12.02 -18.89
C THR A 21 0.94 -12.92 -17.97
N ALA A 22 2.13 -12.46 -17.57
CA ALA A 22 2.98 -13.19 -16.62
C ALA A 22 2.37 -13.29 -15.22
N LEU A 23 1.52 -12.34 -14.82
CA LEU A 23 0.80 -12.37 -13.54
C LEU A 23 -0.40 -13.32 -13.53
N ILE A 24 -0.96 -13.65 -14.69
CA ILE A 24 -2.17 -14.48 -14.78
C ILE A 24 -1.77 -15.96 -14.84
N PRO A 25 -2.24 -16.81 -13.91
CA PRO A 25 -1.96 -18.24 -13.95
C PRO A 25 -2.53 -18.87 -15.22
N THR A 26 -1.70 -19.62 -15.96
CA THR A 26 -2.08 -20.20 -17.25
C THR A 26 -3.17 -21.26 -17.06
N ARG A 27 -4.30 -21.11 -17.77
CA ARG A 27 -5.52 -21.95 -17.68
C ARG A 27 -5.35 -23.48 -17.88
N ARG A 28 -4.16 -24.02 -18.14
CA ARG A 28 -3.94 -25.48 -18.23
C ARG A 28 -4.12 -26.24 -16.91
N GLN A 29 -4.38 -25.55 -15.80
CA GLN A 29 -4.58 -26.15 -14.47
C GLN A 29 -6.04 -26.26 -14.02
N ARG A 30 -7.02 -25.78 -14.80
CA ARG A 30 -8.45 -25.86 -14.42
C ARG A 30 -9.15 -26.99 -15.19
N HIS A 31 -9.38 -28.10 -14.49
CA HIS A 31 -10.32 -29.19 -14.79
C HIS A 31 -9.93 -30.25 -15.83
N LEU A 32 -9.22 -31.30 -15.37
CA LEU A 32 -9.47 -32.68 -15.81
C LEU A 32 -9.53 -33.58 -14.56
N PRO A 33 -10.71 -33.79 -13.95
CA PRO A 33 -10.85 -34.47 -12.66
C PRO A 33 -10.58 -35.99 -12.69
N THR A 34 -10.31 -36.60 -13.86
CA THR A 34 -10.29 -38.06 -14.01
C THR A 34 -8.90 -38.71 -14.12
N PHE A 35 -7.79 -37.95 -14.18
CA PHE A 35 -6.43 -38.53 -14.33
C PHE A 35 -5.43 -38.19 -13.21
N GLY A 36 -5.90 -37.64 -12.09
CA GLY A 36 -5.06 -37.09 -11.01
C GLY A 36 -4.20 -38.10 -10.22
N LYS A 37 -4.30 -39.40 -10.48
CA LYS A 37 -3.49 -40.44 -9.80
C LYS A 37 -2.24 -40.90 -10.58
N LEU A 38 -2.03 -40.40 -11.81
CA LEU A 38 -0.90 -40.82 -12.67
C LEU A 38 0.08 -39.69 -12.99
N LEU A 39 -0.13 -38.48 -12.45
CA LEU A 39 0.79 -37.37 -12.68
C LEU A 39 1.60 -37.09 -11.41
N PRO A 40 2.93 -36.93 -11.51
CA PRO A 40 3.78 -36.61 -10.37
C PRO A 40 3.28 -35.31 -9.72
N GLN A 41 3.26 -35.28 -8.38
CA GLN A 41 2.95 -34.07 -7.61
C GLN A 41 3.79 -32.92 -8.17
N ARG A 42 3.14 -31.97 -8.84
CA ARG A 42 3.80 -30.86 -9.50
C ARG A 42 3.96 -29.76 -8.47
N ASN A 43 5.22 -29.44 -8.18
CA ASN A 43 5.63 -28.35 -7.29
C ASN A 43 4.74 -27.10 -7.50
N PRO A 44 4.33 -26.40 -6.42
CA PRO A 44 3.56 -25.18 -6.54
C PRO A 44 4.31 -24.21 -7.46
N THR A 45 3.62 -23.73 -8.50
CA THR A 45 4.15 -22.70 -9.40
C THR A 45 4.61 -21.52 -8.53
N PRO A 46 5.86 -21.02 -8.68
CA PRO A 46 6.34 -19.91 -7.88
C PRO A 46 5.40 -18.71 -8.05
N GLU A 47 5.14 -18.00 -6.95
CA GLU A 47 4.37 -16.77 -7.00
C GLU A 47 5.04 -15.79 -7.98
N PRO A 48 4.26 -15.07 -8.80
CA PRO A 48 4.83 -14.14 -9.75
C PRO A 48 5.61 -13.04 -9.01
N GLU A 49 6.84 -12.79 -9.43
CA GLU A 49 7.67 -11.74 -8.82
C GLU A 49 7.05 -10.35 -9.02
N PRO A 50 7.07 -9.49 -7.99
CA PRO A 50 6.57 -8.14 -8.09
C PRO A 50 7.39 -7.34 -9.12
N SER A 51 6.71 -6.66 -10.03
CA SER A 51 7.32 -5.82 -11.06
C SER A 51 7.01 -4.35 -10.84
N VAL A 52 8.02 -3.49 -10.95
CA VAL A 52 7.87 -2.03 -10.88
C VAL A 52 8.12 -1.43 -12.25
N LEU A 53 7.19 -0.59 -12.71
CA LEU A 53 7.29 0.15 -13.97
C LEU A 53 7.42 1.65 -13.65
N LEU A 54 8.53 2.25 -14.03
CA LEU A 54 8.79 3.68 -13.82
C LEU A 54 8.64 4.44 -15.14
N PHE A 55 7.70 5.40 -15.18
CA PHE A 55 7.52 6.30 -16.32
C PHE A 55 8.19 7.65 -16.01
N TYR A 56 9.34 7.90 -16.60
CA TYR A 56 10.07 9.16 -16.46
C TYR A 56 10.07 9.98 -17.76
N GLY A 57 10.32 11.28 -17.64
CA GLY A 57 10.46 12.19 -18.78
C GLY A 57 9.78 13.55 -18.53
N PRO A 58 10.01 14.53 -19.42
CA PRO A 58 9.45 15.87 -19.32
C PRO A 58 7.93 15.93 -19.13
N GLY A 59 7.46 17.05 -18.55
CA GLY A 59 6.04 17.38 -18.46
C GLY A 59 5.38 17.45 -19.86
N GLY A 60 4.07 17.22 -19.93
CA GLY A 60 3.32 17.29 -21.19
C GLY A 60 3.47 16.09 -22.13
N MET A 61 4.33 15.12 -21.84
CA MET A 61 4.52 13.93 -22.70
C MET A 61 3.42 12.85 -22.59
N GLY A 62 2.29 13.13 -21.95
CA GLY A 62 1.18 12.19 -21.84
C GLY A 62 1.43 10.97 -20.95
N LYS A 63 2.35 11.07 -19.97
CA LYS A 63 2.62 9.98 -19.00
C LYS A 63 1.35 9.60 -18.22
N THR A 64 0.65 10.59 -17.66
CA THR A 64 -0.61 10.37 -16.93
C THR A 64 -1.67 9.71 -17.81
N THR A 65 -1.80 10.17 -19.06
CA THR A 65 -2.71 9.57 -20.06
C THR A 65 -2.34 8.12 -20.36
N LEU A 66 -1.04 7.82 -20.49
CA LEU A 66 -0.56 6.44 -20.65
C LEU A 66 -0.95 5.58 -19.45
N THR A 67 -0.70 6.04 -18.21
CA THR A 67 -1.02 5.26 -17.00
C THR A 67 -2.52 4.98 -16.89
N GLN A 68 -3.38 5.95 -17.24
CA GLN A 68 -4.83 5.76 -17.32
C GLN A 68 -5.22 4.74 -18.40
N ARG A 69 -4.52 4.75 -19.54
CA ARG A 69 -4.71 3.75 -20.60
C ARG A 69 -4.30 2.36 -20.12
N LEU A 70 -3.17 2.21 -19.43
CA LEU A 70 -2.73 0.93 -18.87
C LEU A 70 -3.73 0.39 -17.84
N ARG A 71 -4.26 1.25 -16.96
CA ARG A 71 -5.36 0.89 -16.06
C ARG A 71 -6.57 0.37 -16.83
N THR A 72 -6.96 1.07 -17.91
CA THR A 72 -8.09 0.66 -18.77
C THR A 72 -7.84 -0.72 -19.40
N ILE A 73 -6.61 -1.00 -19.84
CA ILE A 73 -6.23 -2.32 -20.38
C ILE A 73 -6.42 -3.40 -19.30
N ALA A 74 -5.88 -3.18 -18.11
CA ALA A 74 -5.98 -4.14 -17.01
C ALA A 74 -7.44 -4.43 -16.59
N GLN A 75 -8.29 -3.40 -16.58
CA GLN A 75 -9.68 -3.50 -16.12
C GLN A 75 -10.65 -4.03 -17.18
N ASN A 76 -10.48 -3.63 -18.44
CA ASN A 76 -11.52 -3.79 -19.46
C ASN A 76 -11.14 -4.71 -20.63
N GLU A 77 -9.85 -4.94 -20.87
CA GLU A 77 -9.40 -5.72 -22.05
C GLU A 77 -9.36 -7.22 -21.73
N THR A 78 -9.89 -8.05 -22.62
CA THR A 78 -9.72 -9.50 -22.57
C THR A 78 -8.28 -9.86 -22.94
N PRO A 79 -7.58 -10.76 -22.23
CA PRO A 79 -8.07 -11.67 -21.18
C PRO A 79 -7.92 -11.15 -19.73
N PHE A 80 -7.47 -9.91 -19.54
CA PHE A 80 -7.10 -9.36 -18.22
C PHE A 80 -8.31 -9.00 -17.35
N LYS A 81 -9.42 -8.60 -18.00
CA LYS A 81 -10.68 -8.28 -17.33
C LYS A 81 -11.05 -9.35 -16.31
N SER A 82 -11.27 -8.91 -15.07
CA SER A 82 -11.63 -9.76 -13.91
C SER A 82 -10.58 -10.81 -13.50
N GLN A 83 -9.37 -10.81 -14.09
CA GLN A 83 -8.26 -11.65 -13.65
C GLN A 83 -7.32 -10.91 -12.70
N VAL A 84 -7.31 -9.58 -12.73
CA VAL A 84 -6.42 -8.74 -11.93
C VAL A 84 -7.21 -7.66 -11.18
N ASN A 85 -6.89 -7.48 -9.91
CA ASN A 85 -7.37 -6.36 -9.11
C ASN A 85 -6.47 -5.15 -9.39
N THR A 86 -7.06 -4.01 -9.76
CA THR A 86 -6.33 -2.79 -10.11
C THR A 86 -6.69 -1.64 -9.18
N LEU A 87 -5.71 -1.18 -8.39
CA LEU A 87 -5.80 0.07 -7.64
C LEU A 87 -5.12 1.19 -8.44
N PHE A 88 -5.76 2.35 -8.53
CA PHE A 88 -5.17 3.55 -9.12
C PHE A 88 -5.14 4.64 -8.06
N LEU A 89 -3.95 5.15 -7.78
CA LEU A 89 -3.71 6.19 -6.79
C LEU A 89 -3.02 7.38 -7.47
N ASP A 90 -3.66 8.54 -7.38
CA ASP A 90 -3.10 9.79 -7.85
C ASP A 90 -2.53 10.56 -6.66
N TRP A 91 -1.20 10.52 -6.49
CA TRP A 91 -0.52 11.16 -5.37
C TRP A 91 -0.70 12.68 -5.33
N GLU A 92 -0.84 13.34 -6.48
CA GLU A 92 -1.08 14.78 -6.52
C GLU A 92 -2.48 15.10 -6.00
N HIS A 93 -3.46 14.25 -6.33
CA HIS A 93 -4.81 14.37 -5.79
C HIS A 93 -4.85 14.08 -4.29
N GLU A 94 -4.19 13.01 -3.83
CA GLU A 94 -4.14 12.67 -2.40
C GLU A 94 -3.43 13.73 -1.56
N GLN A 95 -2.39 14.38 -2.12
CA GLN A 95 -1.70 15.47 -1.45
C GLN A 95 -2.63 16.68 -1.21
N LYS A 96 -3.58 16.94 -2.10
CA LYS A 96 -4.59 18.01 -1.91
C LYS A 96 -5.59 17.68 -0.80
N LEU A 97 -5.79 16.40 -0.50
CA LEU A 97 -6.77 15.92 0.48
C LEU A 97 -6.16 15.58 1.85
N THR A 98 -4.85 15.35 1.91
CA THR A 98 -4.16 14.84 3.10
C THR A 98 -3.06 15.79 3.53
N VAL A 99 -3.25 16.46 4.67
CA VAL A 99 -2.32 17.47 5.20
C VAL A 99 -0.93 16.88 5.45
N GLU A 100 -0.84 15.63 5.92
CA GLU A 100 0.43 14.93 6.16
C GLU A 100 1.29 14.74 4.90
N LEU A 101 0.71 14.85 3.70
CA LEU A 101 1.46 14.80 2.44
C LEU A 101 1.96 16.18 1.97
N GLN A 102 1.56 17.27 2.65
CA GLN A 102 1.93 18.65 2.29
C GLN A 102 3.21 19.14 2.96
N VAL A 103 4.04 18.23 3.47
CA VAL A 103 5.28 18.54 4.20
C VAL A 103 6.54 18.60 3.31
N GLY A 104 6.36 18.47 1.99
CA GLY A 104 7.46 18.32 1.01
C GLY A 104 7.92 16.86 0.90
N HIS A 105 8.34 16.45 -0.30
CA HIS A 105 8.57 15.04 -0.63
C HIS A 105 9.56 14.32 0.31
N ASP A 106 10.63 14.99 0.72
CA ASP A 106 11.68 14.40 1.56
C ASP A 106 11.25 14.20 3.02
N ASN A 107 10.16 14.85 3.44
CA ASN A 107 9.65 14.80 4.81
C ASN A 107 8.42 13.91 4.96
N ILE A 108 7.95 13.28 3.87
CA ILE A 108 6.78 12.39 3.94
C ILE A 108 7.21 11.11 4.67
N SER A 109 6.58 10.85 5.81
CA SER A 109 6.84 9.62 6.56
C SER A 109 6.36 8.38 5.79
N PRO A 110 7.09 7.26 5.85
CA PRO A 110 6.63 5.99 5.25
C PRO A 110 5.27 5.54 5.78
N ASP A 111 4.99 5.82 7.06
CA ASP A 111 3.71 5.49 7.69
C ASP A 111 2.54 6.28 7.06
N THR A 112 2.72 7.57 6.76
CA THR A 112 1.73 8.36 6.01
C THR A 112 1.44 7.74 4.64
N VAL A 113 2.46 7.27 3.92
CA VAL A 113 2.28 6.56 2.62
C VAL A 113 1.45 5.29 2.81
N LEU A 114 1.74 4.50 3.83
CA LEU A 114 1.00 3.27 4.15
C LEU A 114 -0.46 3.57 4.54
N ARG A 115 -0.72 4.63 5.31
CA ARG A 115 -2.08 5.04 5.67
C ARG A 115 -2.91 5.44 4.46
N VAL A 116 -2.32 6.19 3.53
CA VAL A 116 -2.99 6.59 2.28
C VAL A 116 -3.28 5.36 1.41
N LEU A 117 -2.32 4.45 1.28
CA LEU A 117 -2.51 3.18 0.56
C LEU A 117 -3.62 2.32 1.18
N HIS A 118 -3.61 2.17 2.51
CA HIS A 118 -4.64 1.43 3.24
C HIS A 118 -6.02 2.03 2.99
N LYS A 119 -6.17 3.35 3.13
CA LYS A 119 -7.43 4.06 2.86
C LYS A 119 -7.91 3.82 1.43
N ALA A 120 -7.00 3.86 0.46
CA ALA A 120 -7.32 3.61 -0.95
C ALA A 120 -7.75 2.16 -1.22
N LEU A 121 -7.07 1.18 -0.62
CA LEU A 121 -7.40 -0.24 -0.71
C LEU A 121 -8.75 -0.55 -0.06
N ALA A 122 -8.98 -0.05 1.15
CA ALA A 122 -10.25 -0.21 1.87
C ALA A 122 -11.43 0.36 1.08
N LYS A 123 -11.25 1.53 0.44
CA LYS A 123 -12.26 2.14 -0.42
C LYS A 123 -12.51 1.33 -1.71
N ALA A 124 -11.46 0.77 -2.31
CA ALA A 124 -11.55 0.10 -3.61
C ALA A 124 -12.14 -1.31 -3.53
N TYR A 125 -11.78 -2.08 -2.50
CA TYR A 125 -12.12 -3.50 -2.42
C TYR A 125 -13.06 -3.85 -1.28
N GLY A 126 -13.18 -2.97 -0.27
CA GLY A 126 -13.90 -3.27 0.96
C GLY A 126 -13.30 -4.44 1.73
N GLY A 127 -13.70 -4.58 2.99
CA GLY A 127 -13.42 -5.76 3.81
C GLY A 127 -12.31 -5.61 4.86
N ASN A 128 -12.31 -6.57 5.79
CA ASN A 128 -11.47 -6.61 6.99
C ASN A 128 -10.09 -7.26 6.75
N SER A 129 -9.62 -7.32 5.50
CA SER A 129 -8.34 -7.97 5.14
C SER A 129 -7.10 -7.26 5.70
N PHE A 130 -7.28 -6.11 6.35
CA PHE A 130 -6.20 -5.31 6.95
C PHE A 130 -6.26 -5.29 8.48
N GLY A 131 -6.93 -6.26 9.11
CA GLY A 131 -7.11 -6.29 10.58
C GLY A 131 -5.79 -6.20 11.37
N ASP A 132 -4.72 -6.86 10.91
CA ASP A 132 -3.41 -6.78 11.54
C ASP A 132 -2.79 -5.37 11.43
N TYR A 133 -2.94 -4.73 10.27
CA TYR A 133 -2.49 -3.36 10.05
C TYR A 133 -3.29 -2.37 10.92
N GLU A 134 -4.62 -2.51 10.97
CA GLU A 134 -5.47 -1.70 11.83
C GLU A 134 -5.14 -1.88 13.32
N LYS A 135 -4.79 -3.10 13.73
CA LYS A 135 -4.35 -3.38 15.10
C LYS A 135 -3.02 -2.68 15.40
N ALA A 136 -2.04 -2.79 14.50
CA ALA A 136 -0.75 -2.11 14.65
C ALA A 136 -0.92 -0.59 14.73
N LEU A 137 -1.79 0.00 13.91
CA LEU A 137 -2.12 1.43 13.98
C LEU A 137 -2.73 1.82 15.33
N LYS A 138 -3.63 0.99 15.88
CA LYS A 138 -4.22 1.25 17.21
C LYS A 138 -3.16 1.22 18.32
N GLU A 139 -2.26 0.25 18.28
CA GLU A 139 -1.17 0.14 19.27
C GLU A 139 -0.20 1.32 19.18
N LEU A 140 0.12 1.76 17.96
CA LEU A 140 0.96 2.93 17.72
C LEU A 140 0.31 4.21 18.26
N ASN A 141 -0.95 4.47 17.93
CA ASN A 141 -1.69 5.64 18.44
C ASN A 141 -1.75 5.64 19.98
N GLN A 142 -1.97 4.47 20.60
CA GLN A 142 -1.98 4.36 22.07
C GLN A 142 -0.61 4.64 22.68
N ALA A 143 0.48 4.22 22.03
CA ALA A 143 1.84 4.51 22.46
C ALA A 143 2.15 6.01 22.34
N GLU A 144 1.79 6.63 21.22
CA GLU A 144 1.95 8.08 21.00
C GLU A 144 1.15 8.90 22.02
N GLU A 145 -0.10 8.52 22.31
CA GLU A 145 -0.90 9.18 23.35
C GLU A 145 -0.26 9.07 24.73
N LYS A 146 0.31 7.91 25.08
CA LYS A 146 1.02 7.72 26.35
C LYS A 146 2.27 8.60 26.42
N VAL A 147 3.05 8.67 25.35
CA VAL A 147 4.24 9.52 25.26
C VAL A 147 3.85 11.00 25.35
N ASN A 148 2.82 11.43 24.62
CA ASN A 148 2.33 12.81 24.67
C ASN A 148 1.80 13.18 26.06
N LYS A 149 1.10 12.27 26.75
CA LYS A 149 0.70 12.47 28.15
C LYS A 149 1.89 12.56 29.10
N ALA A 150 2.94 11.77 28.89
CA ALA A 150 4.18 11.86 29.67
C ALA A 150 4.97 13.16 29.41
N LEU A 151 4.94 13.67 28.17
CA LEU A 151 5.58 14.95 27.80
C LEU A 151 4.79 16.18 28.26
N GLN A 152 3.45 16.08 28.31
CA GLN A 152 2.56 17.12 28.83
C GLN A 152 2.40 17.06 30.36
N GLY A 153 2.77 15.94 30.98
CA GLY A 153 2.90 15.78 32.42
C GLY A 153 4.16 16.49 32.93
N GLN A 154 3.96 17.53 33.73
CA GLN A 154 4.94 18.15 34.61
C GLN A 154 5.74 17.12 35.44
N PRO A 155 6.96 17.47 35.92
CA PRO A 155 7.89 16.54 36.57
C PRO A 155 7.19 15.75 37.67
N ASP A 156 7.48 14.45 37.74
CA ASP A 156 7.07 13.57 38.83
C ASP A 156 7.44 14.20 40.19
N ASN A 157 6.50 14.95 40.77
CA ASN A 157 6.57 15.38 42.17
C ASN A 157 6.21 14.24 43.13
N SER A 158 5.99 13.02 42.62
CA SER A 158 6.01 11.82 43.46
C SER A 158 7.45 11.34 43.65
N LEU A 159 8.28 12.17 44.29
CA LEU A 159 9.35 11.60 45.10
C LEU A 159 8.65 10.76 46.18
N PRO A 160 8.93 9.46 46.30
CA PRO A 160 8.36 8.67 47.36
C PRO A 160 8.72 9.31 48.70
N ASP A 161 7.73 9.41 49.57
CA ASP A 161 7.71 9.97 50.94
C ASP A 161 8.79 9.38 51.89
N GLN A 162 9.70 8.56 51.36
CA GLN A 162 10.84 7.96 52.02
C GLN A 162 12.05 8.92 52.10
N VAL A 163 12.18 9.93 51.22
CA VAL A 163 13.32 10.86 51.27
C VAL A 163 13.16 11.92 52.37
N SER A 164 11.92 12.35 52.66
CA SER A 164 11.63 13.28 53.77
C SER A 164 11.91 12.68 55.16
N LYS A 165 11.95 11.34 55.28
CA LYS A 165 12.27 10.63 56.52
C LYS A 165 13.77 10.38 56.73
N LEU A 166 14.61 10.63 55.73
CA LEU A 166 16.07 10.48 55.82
C LEU A 166 16.80 11.76 56.25
N GLY A 167 16.15 12.93 56.20
CA GLY A 167 16.74 14.21 56.59
C GLY A 167 16.57 14.62 58.07
N ALA A 168 15.83 13.85 58.88
CA ALA A 168 15.44 14.24 60.24
C ALA A 168 16.14 13.45 61.36
N LYS A 169 17.24 12.73 61.09
CA LYS A 169 18.05 12.06 62.12
C LYS A 169 19.55 12.33 61.93
N GLY A 170 20.08 13.17 62.84
CA GLY A 170 21.50 13.53 63.00
C GLY A 170 21.69 15.02 62.76
N VAL A 171 22.12 15.86 63.70
CA VAL A 171 23.06 15.67 64.82
C VAL A 171 22.73 16.70 65.92
N TYR A 172 22.60 16.27 67.17
CA TYR A 172 22.87 17.08 68.37
C TYR A 172 24.28 16.73 68.84
#